data_AF-A0A349LK63-F1
#
_entry.id   AF-A0A349LK63-F1
#
_cell.length_a   1.000
_cell.length_b   1.000
_cell.length_c   1.000
_cell.angle_alpha   90.00
_cell.angle_beta   90.00
_cell.angle_gamma   90.00
#
_symmetry.space_group_name_H-M   'P 1'
#
loop_
_entity.id
_entity.type
_entity.pdbx_description
1 polymer ?
#
loop_
_entity_poly.entity_id
_entity_poly.type
_entity_poly.pdbx_seq_one_letter_code
_entity_poly.pdbx_strand_id
1 'polypeptide(L)'
;MKIGSVLVHAGILTSTELADALAIQAGVATETIDGYTILEELIRSIPASVALHYAILPIRREPNALIVASETAIDPISIAAISRKIYCPIAYVIVPKGQVTVALRRWYTTTKNFG
;
A
#
# COMPACT_ATOMS: atom_id res chain seq x y z
N MET A 1 -14.84 -14.47 -0.29
CA MET A 1 -14.93 -13.98 -1.69
C MET A 1 -15.24 -12.49 -1.65
N LYS A 2 -14.42 -11.62 -2.27
CA LYS A 2 -14.64 -10.16 -2.28
C LYS A 2 -15.57 -9.80 -3.44
N ILE A 3 -16.85 -9.57 -3.15
CA ILE A 3 -17.88 -9.13 -4.11
C ILE A 3 -17.39 -7.96 -4.97
N GLY A 4 -16.67 -7.00 -4.36
CA GLY A 4 -16.13 -5.84 -5.08
C GLY A 4 -15.18 -6.18 -6.24
N SER A 5 -14.40 -7.27 -6.15
CA SER A 5 -13.50 -7.67 -7.24
C SER A 5 -14.23 -8.27 -8.46
N VAL A 6 -15.40 -8.88 -8.24
CA VAL A 6 -16.25 -9.44 -9.28
C VAL A 6 -16.98 -8.32 -10.03
N LEU A 7 -17.40 -7.26 -9.33
CA LEU A 7 -18.07 -6.10 -9.92
C LEU A 7 -17.17 -5.27 -10.83
N VAL A 8 -15.87 -5.16 -10.52
CA VAL A 8 -14.89 -4.51 -11.42
C VAL A 8 -14.72 -5.29 -12.72
N HIS A 9 -14.70 -6.62 -12.66
CA HIS A 9 -14.59 -7.47 -13.86
C HIS A 9 -15.85 -7.47 -14.74
N ALA A 10 -17.01 -7.13 -14.18
CA ALA A 10 -18.27 -7.03 -14.91
C ALA A 10 -18.45 -5.69 -15.66
N GLY A 11 -17.46 -4.79 -15.61
CA GLY A 11 -17.55 -3.44 -16.21
C GLY A 11 -18.41 -2.47 -15.42
N ILE A 12 -18.74 -2.78 -14.16
CA ILE A 12 -19.68 -2.01 -13.32
C ILE A 12 -18.93 -0.97 -12.45
N LEU A 13 -17.62 -1.17 -12.18
CA LEU A 13 -16.79 -0.24 -11.41
C LEU A 13 -15.36 -0.19 -11.97
N THR A 14 -14.78 1.00 -12.08
CA THR A 14 -13.36 1.25 -12.35
C THR A 14 -12.50 0.92 -11.13
N SER A 15 -11.18 0.79 -11.32
CA SER A 15 -10.24 0.58 -10.22
C SER A 15 -10.25 1.73 -9.21
N THR A 16 -10.54 2.94 -9.67
CA THR A 16 -10.64 4.14 -8.82
C THR A 16 -11.92 4.11 -8.00
N GLU A 17 -13.07 3.84 -8.61
CA GLU A 17 -14.34 3.75 -7.87
C GLU A 17 -14.32 2.61 -6.83
N LEU A 18 -13.67 1.49 -7.14
CA LEU A 18 -13.47 0.42 -6.15
C LEU A 18 -12.57 0.90 -5.00
N ALA A 19 -11.47 1.60 -5.29
CA ALA A 19 -10.60 2.13 -4.26
C ALA A 19 -11.35 3.10 -3.33
N ASP A 20 -12.14 4.01 -3.90
CA ASP A 20 -12.95 4.98 -3.16
C ASP A 20 -13.96 4.28 -2.25
N ALA A 21 -14.68 3.29 -2.78
CA ALA A 21 -15.62 2.50 -1.99
C ALA A 21 -14.95 1.75 -0.83
N LEU A 22 -13.73 1.22 -1.04
CA LEU A 22 -12.97 0.54 -0.01
C LEU A 22 -12.47 1.50 1.07
N ALA A 23 -12.04 2.71 0.70
CA ALA A 23 -11.56 3.71 1.63
C ALA A 23 -12.69 4.29 2.50
N ILE A 24 -13.86 4.52 1.92
CA ILE A 24 -15.07 4.90 2.67
C ILE A 24 -15.39 3.83 3.72
N GLN A 25 -15.40 2.55 3.34
CA GLN A 25 -15.67 1.44 4.27
C GLN A 25 -14.61 1.33 5.38
N ALA A 26 -13.35 1.62 5.06
CA ALA A 26 -12.24 1.53 6.00
C ALA A 26 -12.03 2.81 6.84
N GLY A 27 -12.70 3.91 6.50
CA GLY A 27 -12.53 5.21 7.14
C GLY A 27 -11.15 5.85 6.88
N VAL A 28 -10.56 5.62 5.70
CA VAL A 28 -9.26 6.19 5.30
C VAL A 28 -9.38 6.98 4.00
N ALA A 29 -8.34 7.73 3.65
CA ALA A 29 -8.30 8.49 2.39
C ALA A 29 -7.97 7.59 1.19
N THR A 30 -8.42 8.00 0.00
CA THR A 30 -7.92 7.50 -1.27
C THR A 30 -6.95 8.46 -1.94
N GLU A 31 -6.02 7.92 -2.71
CA GLU A 31 -5.06 8.68 -3.52
C GLU A 31 -4.68 7.88 -4.78
N THR A 32 -4.20 8.56 -5.80
CA THR A 32 -3.48 7.94 -6.93
C THR A 32 -2.01 8.30 -6.84
N ILE A 33 -1.15 7.32 -7.02
CA ILE A 33 0.31 7.46 -6.93
C ILE A 33 0.98 7.03 -8.23
N ASP A 34 2.11 7.68 -8.53
CA ASP A 34 3.11 7.11 -9.44
C ASP A 34 4.22 6.46 -8.61
N GLY A 35 4.09 5.15 -8.39
CA GLY A 35 5.04 4.36 -7.62
C GLY A 35 6.47 4.33 -8.20
N TYR A 36 6.69 4.82 -9.41
CA TYR A 36 8.01 4.92 -10.03
C TYR A 36 8.80 6.16 -9.60
N THR A 37 8.13 7.16 -9.05
CA THR A 37 8.73 8.46 -8.67
C THR A 37 9.14 8.53 -7.20
N ILE A 38 8.87 7.48 -6.43
CA ILE A 38 9.16 7.45 -5.00
C ILE A 38 10.67 7.45 -4.76
N LEU A 39 11.12 8.31 -3.84
CA LEU A 39 12.52 8.42 -3.46
C LEU A 39 13.05 7.10 -2.88
N GLU A 40 14.26 6.72 -3.29
CA GLU A 40 14.86 5.45 -2.88
C GLU A 40 15.10 5.37 -1.36
N GLU A 41 15.44 6.49 -0.73
CA GLU A 41 15.57 6.57 0.74
C GLU A 41 14.26 6.19 1.45
N LEU A 42 13.12 6.54 0.85
CA LEU A 42 11.81 6.26 1.41
C LEU A 42 11.45 4.79 1.21
N ILE A 43 11.77 4.21 0.04
CA ILE A 43 11.65 2.77 -0.20
C ILE A 43 12.48 1.97 0.83
N ARG A 44 13.71 2.42 1.12
CA ARG A 44 14.59 1.78 2.10
C ARG A 44 14.11 1.88 3.55
N SER A 45 13.15 2.78 3.84
CA SER A 45 12.56 2.90 5.18
C SER A 45 11.72 1.70 5.61
N ILE A 46 11.29 0.86 4.66
CA ILE A 46 10.55 -0.38 4.94
C ILE A 46 11.36 -1.58 4.40
N PRO A 47 11.68 -2.59 5.24
CA PRO A 47 12.33 -3.81 4.76
C PRO A 47 11.47 -4.54 3.72
N ALA A 48 12.12 -5.10 2.70
CA ALA A 48 11.43 -5.81 1.61
C ALA A 48 10.47 -6.90 2.10
N SER A 49 10.86 -7.66 3.13
CA SER A 49 10.03 -8.70 3.73
C SER A 49 8.72 -8.15 4.32
N VAL A 50 8.74 -6.93 4.87
CA VAL A 50 7.55 -6.26 5.42
C VAL A 50 6.70 -5.71 4.27
N ALA A 51 7.29 -4.97 3.34
CA ALA A 51 6.59 -4.39 2.19
C ALA A 51 5.86 -5.47 1.36
N LEU A 52 6.55 -6.57 1.06
CA LEU A 52 6.00 -7.68 0.27
C LEU A 52 4.95 -8.49 1.05
N HIS A 53 5.17 -8.75 2.35
CA HIS A 53 4.22 -9.53 3.16
C HIS A 53 2.90 -8.81 3.37
N TYR A 54 2.96 -7.51 3.65
CA TYR A 54 1.76 -6.68 3.88
C TYR A 54 1.22 -6.02 2.60
N ALA A 55 1.90 -6.19 1.46
CA ALA A 55 1.57 -5.54 0.20
C ALA A 55 1.40 -4.01 0.32
N ILE A 56 2.40 -3.35 0.93
CA ILE A 56 2.40 -1.90 1.18
C ILE A 56 3.60 -1.22 0.54
N LEU A 57 3.44 0.05 0.15
CA LEU A 57 4.49 0.88 -0.42
C LEU A 57 4.63 2.17 0.39
N PRO A 58 5.81 2.55 0.89
CA PRO A 58 5.97 3.85 1.56
C PRO A 58 5.90 4.98 0.52
N ILE A 59 5.04 5.98 0.74
CA ILE A 59 4.76 7.03 -0.27
C ILE A 59 5.16 8.43 0.19
N ARG A 60 5.09 8.74 1.48
CA ARG A 60 5.62 9.99 2.06
C ARG A 60 5.84 9.88 3.56
N ARG A 61 6.65 10.78 4.10
CA ARG A 61 6.84 10.96 5.55
C ARG A 61 6.03 12.15 6.02
N GLU A 62 5.28 11.97 7.09
CA GLU A 62 4.60 13.03 7.82
C GLU A 62 5.20 13.14 9.24
N PRO A 63 4.98 14.25 9.97
CA PRO A 63 5.61 14.47 11.28
C PRO A 63 5.38 13.34 12.29
N ASN A 64 4.21 12.71 12.24
CA ASN A 64 3.77 11.72 13.23
C ASN A 64 3.77 10.29 12.70
N ALA A 65 3.91 10.07 11.39
CA ALA A 65 3.78 8.75 10.79
C ALA A 65 4.48 8.65 9.42
N LEU A 66 4.87 7.43 9.07
CA LEU A 66 5.14 7.07 7.69
C LEU A 66 3.82 6.74 6.99
N ILE A 67 3.54 7.39 5.87
CA ILE A 67 2.35 7.09 5.08
C ILE A 67 2.68 6.00 4.07
N VAL A 68 1.87 4.94 4.09
CA VAL A 68 1.99 3.82 3.15
C VAL A 68 0.75 3.72 2.26
N ALA A 69 0.94 3.34 1.00
CA ALA A 69 -0.15 3.00 0.09
C ALA A 69 -0.45 1.50 0.15
N SER A 70 -1.74 1.17 0.03
CA SER A 70 -2.25 -0.20 -0.09
C SER A 70 -3.40 -0.25 -1.10
N GLU A 71 -3.56 -1.37 -1.80
CA GLU A 71 -4.70 -1.58 -2.71
C GLU A 71 -5.95 -2.12 -1.97
N THR A 72 -5.82 -2.40 -0.67
CA THR A 72 -6.91 -2.91 0.17
C THR A 72 -6.86 -2.33 1.58
N ALA A 73 -7.97 -2.38 2.31
CA ALA A 73 -7.99 -2.07 3.74
C ALA A 73 -6.96 -2.91 4.51
N ILE A 74 -6.26 -2.28 5.45
CA ILE A 74 -5.32 -2.92 6.37
C ILE A 74 -5.99 -2.98 7.74
N ASP A 75 -6.01 -4.16 8.36
CA ASP A 75 -6.60 -4.32 9.68
C ASP A 75 -5.71 -3.70 10.79
N PRO A 76 -6.28 -3.28 11.93
CA PRO A 76 -5.53 -2.63 13.01
C PRO A 76 -4.37 -3.46 13.58
N ILE A 77 -4.48 -4.80 13.58
CA ILE A 77 -3.42 -5.69 14.09
C ILE A 77 -2.23 -5.65 13.14
N SER A 78 -2.48 -5.70 11.83
CA SER A 78 -1.45 -5.53 10.80
C SER A 78 -0.77 -4.16 10.89
N ILE A 79 -1.52 -3.07 11.07
CA ILE A 79 -0.96 -1.72 11.26
C ILE A 79 0.00 -1.68 12.45
N ALA A 80 -0.40 -2.23 13.60
CA ALA A 80 0.44 -2.30 14.79
C ALA A 80 1.66 -3.22 14.61
N ALA A 81 1.52 -4.30 13.85
CA ALA A 81 2.63 -5.21 13.54
C ALA A 81 3.67 -4.56 12.62
N ILE A 82 3.23 -3.89 11.57
CA ILE A 82 4.11 -3.14 10.66
C ILE A 82 4.85 -2.06 11.45
N SER A 83 4.12 -1.24 12.22
CA SER A 83 4.69 -0.13 12.98
C SER A 83 5.80 -0.59 13.93
N ARG A 84 5.60 -1.74 14.60
CA ARG A 84 6.62 -2.35 15.47
C ARG A 84 7.84 -2.86 14.69
N LYS A 85 7.62 -3.50 13.54
CA LYS A 85 8.69 -4.05 12.70
C LYS A 85 9.61 -2.97 12.11
N ILE A 86 9.07 -1.79 11.84
CA ILE A 86 9.83 -0.67 11.26
C ILE A 86 10.18 0.43 12.28
N TYR A 87 9.84 0.23 13.56
CA TYR A 87 10.05 1.18 14.65
C TYR A 87 9.51 2.60 14.35
N CYS A 88 8.38 2.68 13.66
CA CYS A 88 7.78 3.94 13.23
C CYS A 88 6.26 3.79 13.13
N PRO A 89 5.45 4.73 13.66
CA PRO A 89 4.01 4.73 13.42
C PRO A 89 3.72 4.82 11.93
N ILE A 90 2.70 4.08 11.47
CA ILE A 90 2.21 4.20 10.11
C ILE A 90 0.75 4.68 10.09
N ALA A 91 0.42 5.40 9.03
CA ALA A 91 -0.95 5.55 8.55
C ALA A 91 -0.98 5.08 7.08
N TYR A 92 -2.16 4.81 6.55
CA TYR A 92 -2.27 4.33 5.17
C TYR A 92 -3.37 5.02 4.38
N VAL A 93 -3.17 5.04 3.08
CA VAL A 93 -4.17 5.44 2.08
C VAL A 93 -4.47 4.24 1.18
N ILE A 94 -5.69 4.20 0.64
CA ILE A 94 -6.05 3.21 -0.37
C ILE A 94 -5.80 3.80 -1.76
N VAL A 95 -5.18 3.01 -2.64
CA VAL A 95 -4.91 3.41 -4.02
C VAL A 95 -5.54 2.45 -5.02
N PRO A 96 -5.80 2.88 -6.27
CA PRO A 96 -6.31 2.02 -7.30
C PRO A 96 -5.47 0.76 -7.51
N LYS A 97 -6.16 -0.34 -7.82
CA LYS A 97 -5.56 -1.65 -8.07
C LYS A 97 -4.46 -1.57 -9.12
N GLY A 98 -3.33 -2.23 -8.86
CA GLY A 98 -2.15 -2.28 -9.72
C GLY A 98 -1.04 -1.30 -9.34
N GLN A 99 -1.34 -0.16 -8.72
CA GLN A 99 -0.33 0.87 -8.43
C GLN A 99 0.72 0.41 -7.42
N VAL A 100 0.32 -0.24 -6.33
CA VAL A 100 1.26 -0.81 -5.34
C VAL A 100 1.90 -2.07 -5.90
N THR A 101 1.12 -2.93 -6.56
CA THR A 101 1.59 -4.21 -7.11
C THR A 101 2.76 -4.02 -8.07
N VAL A 102 2.66 -3.06 -8.98
CA VAL A 102 3.71 -2.78 -9.97
C VAL A 102 4.94 -2.16 -9.31
N ALA A 103 4.74 -1.25 -8.35
CA ALA A 103 5.83 -0.62 -7.61
C ALA A 103 6.62 -1.63 -6.76
N LEU A 104 5.93 -2.54 -6.06
CA LEU A 104 6.56 -3.60 -5.24
C LEU A 104 7.45 -4.51 -6.08
N ARG A 105 6.99 -4.88 -7.28
CA ARG A 105 7.79 -5.67 -8.23
C ARG A 105 9.08 -4.96 -8.62
N ARG A 106 9.01 -3.67 -8.91
CA ARG A 106 10.20 -2.88 -9.26
C ARG A 106 11.16 -2.76 -8.08
N TRP A 107 10.67 -2.26 -6.95
CA TRP A 107 11.51 -1.80 -5.85
C TRP A 107 11.99 -2.91 -4.91
N TYR A 108 11.18 -3.95 -4.68
CA TYR A 108 11.47 -4.97 -3.65
C TYR A 108 11.69 -6.38 -4.20
N THR A 109 11.35 -6.65 -5.47
CA THR A 109 11.58 -7.99 -6.06
C THR A 109 12.94 -8.10 -6.76
N THR A 110 13.54 -6.97 -7.16
CA THR A 110 14.88 -6.93 -7.76
C THR A 110 16.00 -7.08 -6.72
N THR A 111 15.72 -6.79 -5.45
CA THR A 111 16.69 -6.89 -4.35
C THR A 111 16.78 -8.32 -3.83
N LYS A 112 17.14 -9.28 -4.70
CA LYS A 112 17.78 -10.52 -4.25
C LYS A 112 19.24 -10.21 -3.97
N ASN A 113 19.69 -10.61 -2.79
CA ASN A 113 21.05 -10.53 -2.23
C ASN A 113 21.41 -9.20 -1.56
N PHE A 114 21.40 -9.19 -0.23
CA PHE A 114 22.66 -9.17 0.53
C PHE A 114 22.46 -10.08 1.76
N GLY A 115 23.34 -11.07 1.88
CA GLY A 115 23.50 -11.88 3.09
C GLY A 115 24.30 -11.16 4.16
#